data_AF-R5M2Z7-F1
#
_entry.id   AF-R5M2Z7-F1
#
_cell.length_a   1.000
_cell.length_b   1.000
_cell.length_c   1.000
_cell.angle_alpha   90.00
_cell.angle_beta   90.00
_cell.angle_gamma   90.00
#
_symmetry.space_group_name_H-M   'P 1'
#
loop_
_entity.id
_entity.type
_entity.pdbx_description
1 polymer ?
#
loop_
_entity_poly.entity_id
_entity_poly.type
_entity_poly.pdbx_seq_one_letter_code
_entity_poly.pdbx_strand_id
1 'polypeptide(L)'
;MMYDVQSLKDNHVSNYRKALVETINNNTNALFDEDISSLIKKPPLDSMDLIKSKFLDLAKKNKIVLNADVLTGMVDRYRDKCLDAFDKLKDIRIAELSKIVNNYSLEKDTDVIKINKKDFNLVNKKIKSEMKEIIKLNLSQEIITKIDGLFSENIDPSIVKKITGDVSKYINGNYQRQLLENIDFKILVKDTILINSFKEQSERYLFTLENSRIFDIE
;
A
#
# COMPACT_ATOMS: atom_id res chain seq x y z
N MET A 1 19.70 -46.12 -7.46
CA MET A 1 18.38 -45.49 -7.20
C MET A 1 18.27 -44.35 -8.19
N MET A 2 17.66 -44.58 -9.36
CA MET A 2 17.45 -43.53 -10.36
C MET A 2 16.44 -42.55 -9.76
N TYR A 3 16.89 -41.36 -9.35
CA TYR A 3 15.95 -40.25 -9.28
C TYR A 3 15.45 -40.03 -10.69
N ASP A 4 14.13 -40.08 -10.87
CA ASP A 4 13.49 -39.80 -12.15
C ASP A 4 13.86 -38.37 -12.57
N VAL A 5 14.54 -38.22 -13.70
CA VAL A 5 14.97 -36.94 -14.25
C VAL A 5 13.78 -36.00 -14.38
N GLN A 6 12.59 -36.52 -14.68
CA GLN A 6 11.36 -35.73 -14.73
C GLN A 6 11.00 -35.13 -13.37
N SER A 7 11.16 -35.88 -12.28
CA SER A 7 10.92 -35.38 -10.92
C SER A 7 11.88 -34.24 -10.57
N LEU A 8 13.12 -34.28 -11.02
CA LEU A 8 14.09 -33.20 -10.81
C LEU A 8 13.70 -31.93 -11.58
N LYS A 9 13.24 -32.08 -12.84
CA LYS A 9 12.75 -30.96 -13.67
C LYS A 9 11.51 -30.30 -13.04
N ASP A 10 10.54 -31.11 -12.61
CA ASP A 10 9.32 -30.62 -11.98
C ASP A 10 9.63 -29.87 -10.67
N ASN A 11 10.58 -30.37 -9.89
CA ASN A 11 11.05 -29.71 -8.68
C ASN A 11 11.75 -28.37 -8.97
N HIS A 12 12.57 -28.29 -10.01
CA HIS A 12 13.23 -27.06 -10.43
C HIS A 12 12.22 -25.97 -10.80
N VAL A 13 11.22 -26.32 -11.62
CA VAL A 13 10.11 -25.42 -11.98
C VAL A 13 9.27 -25.03 -10.76
N SER A 14 8.96 -25.98 -9.87
CA SER A 14 8.22 -25.72 -8.64
C SER A 14 8.94 -24.71 -7.74
N ASN A 15 10.26 -24.87 -7.58
CA ASN A 15 11.09 -23.95 -6.79
C ASN A 15 11.12 -22.55 -7.42
N TYR A 16 11.24 -22.46 -8.74
CA TYR A 16 11.16 -21.18 -9.44
C TYR A 16 9.82 -20.45 -9.20
N ARG A 17 8.69 -21.16 -9.32
CA ARG A 17 7.37 -20.57 -9.03
C ARG A 17 7.24 -20.11 -7.58
N LYS A 18 7.72 -20.90 -6.62
CA LYS A 18 7.73 -20.53 -5.20
C LYS A 18 8.54 -19.26 -4.97
N ALA A 19 9.74 -19.16 -5.55
CA ALA A 19 10.59 -17.97 -5.44
C ALA A 19 9.92 -16.72 -6.02
N LEU A 20 9.21 -16.84 -7.14
CA LEU A 20 8.44 -15.72 -7.73
C LEU A 20 7.26 -15.29 -6.85
N VAL A 21 6.50 -16.24 -6.29
CA VAL A 21 5.40 -15.93 -5.37
C VAL A 21 5.92 -15.29 -4.09
N GLU A 22 7.03 -15.78 -3.54
CA GLU A 22 7.69 -15.16 -2.39
C GLU A 22 8.18 -13.73 -2.71
N THR A 23 8.69 -13.51 -3.92
CA THR A 23 9.06 -12.17 -4.40
C THR A 23 7.84 -11.24 -4.46
N ILE A 24 6.68 -11.71 -4.90
CA ILE A 24 5.41 -10.95 -4.86
C ILE A 24 5.02 -10.60 -3.42
N ASN A 25 5.09 -11.57 -2.51
CA ASN A 25 4.74 -11.38 -1.10
C ASN A 25 5.63 -10.33 -0.46
N ASN A 26 6.96 -10.47 -0.59
CA ASN A 26 7.93 -9.55 -0.01
C ASN A 26 7.79 -8.14 -0.57
N ASN A 27 7.61 -8.00 -1.89
CA ASN A 27 7.38 -6.71 -2.53
C ASN A 27 6.08 -6.05 -2.05
N THR A 28 5.00 -6.83 -1.95
CA THR A 28 3.68 -6.33 -1.52
C THR A 28 3.70 -5.92 -0.06
N ASN A 29 4.28 -6.74 0.82
CA ASN A 29 4.41 -6.39 2.24
C ASN A 29 5.23 -5.10 2.40
N ALA A 30 6.38 -5.00 1.74
CA ALA A 30 7.18 -3.77 1.80
C ALA A 30 6.44 -2.54 1.23
N LEU A 31 5.59 -2.69 0.21
CA LEU A 31 4.75 -1.60 -0.29
C LEU A 31 3.76 -1.12 0.78
N PHE A 32 3.07 -2.03 1.46
CA PHE A 32 2.00 -1.64 2.39
C PHE A 32 2.51 -1.31 3.80
N ASP A 33 3.41 -2.13 4.35
CA ASP A 33 3.90 -2.04 5.73
C ASP A 33 4.92 -0.93 5.97
N GLU A 34 5.69 -0.62 4.94
CA GLU A 34 6.74 0.39 4.99
C GLU A 34 6.27 1.63 4.22
N ASP A 35 6.13 1.51 2.90
CA ASP A 35 5.93 2.68 2.04
C ASP A 35 4.59 3.38 2.28
N ILE A 36 3.47 2.69 2.15
CA ILE A 36 2.14 3.28 2.30
C ILE A 36 1.88 3.62 3.77
N SER A 37 2.21 2.69 4.69
CA SER A 37 2.05 2.92 6.12
C SER A 37 2.80 4.16 6.60
N SER A 38 4.01 4.44 6.07
CA SER A 38 4.77 5.64 6.44
C SER A 38 4.06 6.95 6.14
N LEU A 39 3.17 6.96 5.14
CA LEU A 39 2.41 8.15 4.74
C LEU A 39 1.23 8.45 5.68
N ILE A 40 0.77 7.45 6.43
CA ILE A 40 -0.41 7.55 7.30
C ILE A 40 -0.02 7.55 8.78
N LYS A 41 0.96 6.73 9.16
CA LYS A 41 1.42 6.59 10.55
C LYS A 41 1.73 7.95 11.16
N LYS A 42 1.66 8.00 12.49
CA LYS A 42 1.99 9.21 13.25
C LYS A 42 3.40 9.67 12.87
N PRO A 43 3.57 10.93 12.45
CA PRO A 43 4.89 11.43 12.10
C PRO A 43 5.78 11.45 13.36
N PRO A 44 7.12 11.39 13.20
CA PRO A 44 8.05 11.56 14.31
C PRO A 44 7.87 12.93 14.97
N LEU A 45 8.33 13.07 16.22
CA LEU A 45 8.06 14.22 17.08
C LEU A 45 8.53 15.57 16.49
N ASP A 46 9.60 15.53 15.71
CA ASP A 46 10.20 16.66 15.00
C ASP A 46 9.43 17.08 13.74
N SER A 47 8.48 16.25 13.29
CA SER A 47 7.71 16.45 12.07
C SER A 47 6.28 16.90 12.39
N MET A 48 5.81 17.94 11.70
CA MET A 48 4.49 18.52 11.95
C MET A 48 3.37 17.69 11.28
N ASP A 49 2.38 17.29 12.07
CA ASP A 49 1.19 16.57 11.58
C ASP A 49 0.27 17.51 10.81
N LEU A 50 0.15 17.33 9.50
CA LEU A 50 -0.58 18.23 8.59
C LEU A 50 -2.03 18.49 9.00
N ILE A 51 -2.75 17.47 9.49
CA ILE A 51 -4.14 17.62 9.94
C ILE A 51 -4.15 18.47 11.21
N LYS A 52 -3.32 18.13 12.20
CA LYS A 52 -3.24 18.89 13.46
C LYS A 52 -2.79 20.33 13.23
N SER A 53 -1.80 20.57 12.37
CA SER A 53 -1.35 21.90 11.96
C SER A 53 -2.50 22.74 11.45
N LYS A 54 -3.36 22.17 10.59
CA LYS A 54 -4.51 22.88 10.06
C LYS A 54 -5.50 23.28 11.16
N PHE A 55 -5.78 22.39 12.10
CA PHE A 55 -6.64 22.69 13.25
C PHE A 55 -6.05 23.81 14.11
N LEU A 56 -4.75 23.74 14.43
CA LEU A 56 -4.06 24.76 15.23
C LEU A 56 -4.06 26.13 14.54
N ASP A 57 -3.82 26.17 13.22
CA ASP A 57 -3.87 27.40 12.43
C ASP A 57 -5.26 28.05 12.47
N LEU A 58 -6.32 27.24 12.33
CA LEU A 58 -7.69 27.73 12.39
C LEU A 58 -8.08 28.17 13.80
N ALA A 59 -7.65 27.44 14.82
CA ALA A 59 -7.87 27.81 16.22
C ALA A 59 -7.21 29.15 16.55
N LYS A 60 -5.95 29.34 16.16
CA LYS A 60 -5.23 30.61 16.33
C LYS A 60 -5.92 31.77 15.62
N LYS A 61 -6.37 31.56 14.37
CA LYS A 61 -7.08 32.59 13.59
C LYS A 61 -8.41 33.01 14.20
N ASN A 62 -9.12 32.09 14.85
CA ASN A 62 -10.42 32.35 15.47
C ASN A 62 -10.33 32.55 16.99
N LYS A 63 -9.12 32.61 17.57
CA LYS A 63 -8.86 32.79 19.02
C LYS A 63 -9.55 31.74 19.90
N ILE A 64 -9.50 30.48 19.47
CA ILE A 64 -10.13 29.35 20.13
C ILE A 64 -9.08 28.43 20.76
N VAL A 65 -9.39 27.87 21.92
CA VAL A 65 -8.63 26.80 22.55
C VAL A 65 -9.20 25.44 22.12
N LEU A 66 -8.35 24.58 21.58
CA LEU A 66 -8.71 23.20 21.22
C LEU A 66 -8.28 22.23 22.31
N ASN A 67 -9.06 21.17 22.50
CA ASN A 67 -8.64 20.02 23.27
C ASN A 67 -7.63 19.17 22.46
N ALA A 68 -6.35 19.29 22.82
CA ALA A 68 -5.25 18.63 22.12
C ALA A 68 -5.28 17.09 22.23
N ASP A 69 -5.78 16.55 23.34
CA ASP A 69 -5.90 15.11 23.56
C ASP A 69 -7.00 14.52 22.69
N VAL A 70 -8.15 15.20 22.59
CA VAL A 70 -9.24 14.79 21.71
C VAL A 70 -8.80 14.86 20.25
N LEU A 71 -8.11 15.93 19.85
CA LEU A 71 -7.57 16.07 18.49
C LEU A 71 -6.57 14.94 18.17
N THR A 72 -5.70 14.61 19.12
CA THR A 72 -4.75 13.51 18.96
C THR A 72 -5.47 12.19 18.80
N GLY A 73 -6.44 11.88 19.66
CA GLY A 73 -7.23 10.66 19.55
C GLY A 73 -8.05 10.57 18.27
N MET A 74 -8.57 11.69 17.74
CA MET A 74 -9.27 11.71 16.45
C MET A 74 -8.36 11.33 15.29
N VAL A 75 -7.18 11.95 15.22
CA VAL A 75 -6.23 11.68 14.13
C VAL A 75 -5.67 10.26 14.25
N ASP A 76 -5.34 9.80 15.46
CA ASP A 76 -4.79 8.46 15.66
C ASP A 76 -5.84 7.37 15.31
N ARG A 77 -7.12 7.53 15.69
CA ARG A 77 -8.19 6.62 15.24
C ARG A 77 -8.39 6.61 13.72
N TYR A 78 -8.29 7.76 13.07
CA TYR A 78 -8.32 7.83 11.61
C TYR A 78 -7.21 6.96 10.99
N ARG A 79 -5.98 7.08 11.52
CA ARG A 79 -4.80 6.34 11.05
C ARG A 79 -4.98 4.85 11.23
N ASP A 80 -5.31 4.43 12.44
CA ASP A 80 -5.45 3.01 12.79
C ASP A 80 -6.50 2.34 11.89
N LYS A 81 -7.68 2.96 11.72
CA LYS A 81 -8.72 2.45 10.82
C LYS A 81 -8.28 2.34 9.36
N CYS A 82 -7.43 3.25 8.88
CA CYS A 82 -6.90 3.18 7.52
C CYS A 82 -5.91 2.03 7.38
N LEU A 83 -4.98 1.90 8.33
CA LEU A 83 -3.96 0.85 8.32
C LEU A 83 -4.60 -0.54 8.39
N ASP A 84 -5.55 -0.75 9.30
CA ASP A 84 -6.29 -2.01 9.42
C ASP A 84 -7.03 -2.38 8.14
N ALA A 85 -7.59 -1.38 7.44
CA ALA A 85 -8.30 -1.60 6.19
C ALA A 85 -7.34 -1.90 5.02
N PHE A 86 -6.12 -1.35 5.04
CA PHE A 86 -5.12 -1.57 3.99
C PHE A 86 -4.52 -2.96 4.01
N ASP A 87 -4.53 -3.66 5.15
CA ASP A 87 -4.08 -5.06 5.23
C ASP A 87 -4.83 -5.95 4.24
N LYS A 88 -6.15 -5.75 4.10
CA LYS A 88 -6.98 -6.52 3.15
C LYS A 88 -6.59 -6.28 1.68
N LEU A 89 -5.98 -5.12 1.38
CA LEU A 89 -5.53 -4.79 0.03
C LEU A 89 -4.22 -5.49 -0.33
N LYS A 90 -3.41 -5.86 0.67
CA LYS A 90 -2.22 -6.71 0.47
C LYS A 90 -2.62 -8.04 -0.13
N ASP A 91 -3.62 -8.68 0.48
CA ASP A 91 -4.13 -10.00 0.06
C ASP A 91 -4.65 -9.96 -1.38
N ILE A 92 -5.37 -8.89 -1.75
CA ILE A 92 -5.84 -8.68 -3.11
C ILE A 92 -4.66 -8.60 -4.09
N ARG A 93 -3.63 -7.80 -3.78
CA ARG A 93 -2.45 -7.66 -4.64
C ARG A 93 -1.70 -8.97 -4.79
N ILE A 94 -1.44 -9.66 -3.69
CA ILE A 94 -0.74 -10.96 -3.68
C ILE A 94 -1.52 -11.98 -4.51
N ALA A 95 -2.83 -12.11 -4.29
CA ALA A 95 -3.66 -13.07 -4.98
C ALA A 95 -3.68 -12.82 -6.50
N GLU A 96 -3.91 -11.58 -6.94
CA GLU A 96 -3.99 -11.24 -8.36
C GLU A 96 -2.65 -11.43 -9.07
N LEU A 97 -1.54 -11.01 -8.46
CA LEU A 97 -0.22 -11.17 -9.07
C LEU A 97 0.26 -12.63 -9.06
N SER A 98 -0.04 -13.39 -8.00
CA SER A 98 0.34 -14.80 -7.91
C SER A 98 -0.40 -15.67 -8.94
N LYS A 99 -1.62 -15.28 -9.35
CA LYS A 99 -2.32 -15.96 -10.46
C LYS A 99 -1.51 -15.92 -11.75
N ILE A 100 -0.78 -14.84 -12.03
CA ILE A 100 0.08 -14.75 -13.22
C ILE A 100 1.15 -15.82 -13.18
N VAL A 101 1.79 -16.00 -12.02
CA VAL A 101 2.82 -17.03 -11.82
C VAL A 101 2.23 -18.42 -11.90
N ASN A 102 1.10 -18.66 -11.24
CA ASN A 102 0.52 -20.01 -11.13
C ASN A 102 -0.12 -20.49 -12.43
N ASN A 103 -0.69 -19.59 -13.22
CA ASN A 103 -1.39 -19.94 -14.46
C ASN A 103 -0.47 -19.94 -15.70
N TYR A 104 0.78 -19.51 -15.56
CA TYR A 104 1.72 -19.51 -16.68
C TYR A 104 2.09 -20.94 -17.08
N SER A 105 1.94 -21.30 -18.35
CA SER A 105 2.40 -22.58 -18.90
C SER A 105 3.81 -22.43 -19.46
N LEU A 106 4.74 -23.25 -19.00
CA LEU A 106 6.08 -23.35 -19.59
C LEU A 106 6.02 -24.42 -20.67
N GLU A 107 6.17 -24.05 -21.93
CA GLU A 107 6.17 -24.99 -23.05
C GLU A 107 7.57 -25.55 -23.32
N LYS A 108 8.59 -24.76 -22.97
CA LYS A 108 10.01 -25.13 -23.05
C LYS A 108 10.68 -24.94 -21.70
N ASP A 109 11.70 -25.75 -21.42
CA ASP A 109 12.49 -25.68 -20.19
C ASP A 109 13.17 -24.30 -20.02
N THR A 110 13.44 -23.60 -21.14
CA THR A 110 14.03 -22.25 -21.19
C THR A 110 13.02 -21.11 -21.09
N ASP A 111 11.72 -21.40 -21.02
CA ASP A 111 10.72 -20.35 -20.86
C ASP A 111 10.81 -19.72 -19.47
N VAL A 112 10.46 -18.44 -19.38
CA VAL A 112 10.50 -17.68 -18.12
C VAL A 112 9.21 -16.92 -17.89
N ILE A 113 8.79 -16.88 -16.63
CA ILE A 113 7.58 -16.18 -16.21
C ILE A 113 7.91 -14.69 -16.09
N LYS A 114 7.20 -13.87 -16.86
CA LYS A 114 7.39 -12.41 -16.88
C LYS A 114 6.15 -11.71 -16.35
N ILE A 115 6.37 -10.62 -15.62
CA ILE A 115 5.34 -9.64 -15.28
C ILE A 115 5.69 -8.32 -15.96
N ASN A 116 4.69 -7.68 -16.56
CA ASN A 116 4.83 -6.45 -17.32
C ASN A 116 3.93 -5.36 -16.74
N LYS A 117 4.17 -4.11 -17.13
CA LYS A 117 3.38 -2.95 -16.71
C LYS A 117 1.87 -3.15 -16.87
N LYS A 118 1.43 -3.79 -17.96
CA LYS A 118 0.01 -4.05 -18.23
C LYS A 118 -0.66 -4.95 -17.19
N ASP A 119 0.10 -5.85 -16.58
CA ASP A 119 -0.41 -6.85 -15.64
C ASP A 119 -0.78 -6.21 -14.30
N PHE A 120 -0.19 -5.04 -14.00
CA PHE A 120 -0.51 -4.23 -12.82
C PHE A 120 -1.76 -3.36 -12.99
N ASN A 121 -2.20 -3.08 -14.22
CA ASN A 121 -3.22 -2.04 -14.47
C ASN A 121 -4.52 -2.29 -13.72
N LEU A 122 -5.03 -3.52 -13.76
CA LEU A 122 -6.30 -3.88 -13.13
C LEU A 122 -6.19 -3.88 -11.60
N VAL A 123 -5.16 -4.55 -11.07
CA VAL A 123 -4.93 -4.65 -9.62
C VAL A 123 -4.67 -3.28 -9.00
N ASN A 124 -3.86 -2.44 -9.65
CA ASN A 124 -3.58 -1.08 -9.18
C ASN A 124 -4.82 -0.20 -9.23
N LYS A 125 -5.61 -0.28 -10.32
CA LYS A 125 -6.87 0.48 -10.41
C LYS A 125 -7.81 0.12 -9.26
N LYS A 126 -7.93 -1.17 -8.95
CA LYS A 126 -8.75 -1.67 -7.84
C LYS A 126 -8.23 -1.16 -6.50
N ILE A 127 -6.96 -1.39 -6.19
CA ILE A 127 -6.32 -0.95 -4.93
C ILE A 127 -6.46 0.55 -4.74
N LYS A 128 -6.11 1.35 -5.75
CA LYS A 128 -6.20 2.83 -5.67
C LYS A 128 -7.62 3.30 -5.41
N SER A 129 -8.61 2.69 -6.07
CA SER A 129 -10.02 3.02 -5.87
C SER A 129 -10.48 2.69 -4.45
N GLU A 130 -10.14 1.50 -3.94
CA GLU A 130 -10.52 1.08 -2.59
C GLU A 130 -9.83 1.92 -1.52
N MET A 131 -8.52 2.21 -1.67
CA MET A 131 -7.78 3.09 -0.77
C MET A 131 -8.39 4.50 -0.71
N LYS A 132 -8.77 5.06 -1.86
CA LYS A 132 -9.42 6.37 -1.92
C LYS A 132 -10.71 6.42 -1.11
N GLU A 133 -11.56 5.39 -1.23
CA GLU A 133 -12.81 5.34 -0.49
C GLU A 133 -12.58 5.09 1.01
N ILE A 134 -11.63 4.22 1.38
CA ILE A 134 -11.23 3.99 2.78
C ILE A 134 -10.77 5.30 3.43
N ILE A 135 -9.86 6.02 2.78
CA ILE A 135 -9.32 7.29 3.28
C ILE A 135 -10.44 8.31 3.44
N LYS A 136 -11.28 8.47 2.41
CA LYS A 136 -12.40 9.42 2.42
C LYS A 136 -13.40 9.12 3.54
N LEU A 137 -13.78 7.86 3.69
CA LEU A 137 -14.71 7.40 4.71
C LEU A 137 -14.17 7.69 6.11
N ASN A 138 -12.93 7.28 6.40
CA ASN A 138 -12.33 7.43 7.71
C ASN A 138 -12.06 8.91 8.06
N LEU A 139 -11.65 9.74 7.09
CA LEU A 139 -11.53 11.19 7.31
C LEU A 139 -12.88 11.83 7.67
N SER A 140 -13.95 11.42 6.99
CA SER A 140 -15.29 11.92 7.29
C SER A 140 -15.76 11.49 8.69
N GLN A 141 -15.60 10.21 9.03
CA GLN A 141 -16.10 9.62 10.27
C GLN A 141 -15.27 9.97 11.51
N GLU A 142 -13.95 10.05 11.38
CA GLU A 142 -13.07 10.25 12.55
C GLU A 142 -12.61 11.69 12.72
N ILE A 143 -12.60 12.48 11.65
CA ILE A 143 -12.20 13.89 11.70
C ILE A 143 -13.42 14.80 11.58
N ILE A 144 -14.06 14.84 10.41
CA ILE A 144 -15.04 15.91 10.08
C ILE A 144 -16.26 15.87 11.01
N THR A 145 -16.85 14.69 11.23
CA THR A 145 -18.06 14.55 12.06
C THR A 145 -17.81 14.73 13.56
N LYS A 146 -16.55 14.72 13.99
CA LYS A 146 -16.17 14.80 15.42
C LYS A 146 -15.56 16.15 15.81
N ILE A 147 -15.54 17.13 14.90
CA ILE A 147 -14.94 18.46 15.14
C ILE A 147 -15.56 19.15 16.35
N ASP A 148 -16.88 19.05 16.54
CA ASP A 148 -17.58 19.72 17.64
C ASP A 148 -17.06 19.27 19.02
N GLY A 149 -16.58 18.02 19.13
CA GLY A 149 -15.99 17.49 20.37
C GLY A 149 -14.60 18.06 20.71
N LEU A 150 -14.01 18.89 19.85
CA LEU A 150 -12.69 19.50 20.06
C LEU A 150 -12.72 20.75 20.94
N PHE A 151 -13.88 21.35 21.15
CA PHE A 151 -13.99 22.65 21.78
C PHE A 151 -14.21 22.51 23.29
N SER A 152 -13.32 23.10 24.09
CA SER A 152 -13.36 23.02 25.56
C SER A 152 -14.37 23.99 26.21
N GLU A 153 -14.90 24.95 25.45
CA GLU A 153 -15.81 25.99 25.89
C GLU A 153 -17.06 26.03 25.01
N ASN A 154 -18.13 26.70 25.47
CA ASN A 154 -19.31 26.98 24.64
C ASN A 154 -18.95 28.03 23.56
N ILE A 155 -18.46 27.54 22.43
CA ILE A 155 -18.13 28.37 21.27
C ILE A 155 -19.39 28.70 20.48
N ASP A 156 -19.45 29.92 19.94
CA ASP A 156 -20.49 30.34 19.00
C ASP A 156 -20.64 29.31 17.85
N PRO A 157 -21.85 28.74 17.65
CA PRO A 157 -22.12 27.79 16.57
C PRO A 157 -21.72 28.28 15.17
N SER A 158 -21.72 29.59 14.93
CA SER A 158 -21.28 30.18 13.67
C SER A 158 -19.78 29.97 13.41
N ILE A 159 -18.96 30.04 14.47
CA ILE A 159 -17.51 29.82 14.39
C ILE A 159 -17.21 28.33 14.23
N VAL A 160 -17.92 27.46 14.97
CA VAL A 160 -17.85 26.01 14.82
C VAL A 160 -18.13 25.60 13.36
N LYS A 161 -19.24 26.09 12.79
CA LYS A 161 -19.61 25.83 11.39
C LYS A 161 -18.54 26.31 10.41
N LYS A 162 -17.93 27.47 10.66
CA LYS A 162 -16.85 28.01 9.83
C LYS A 162 -15.60 27.12 9.89
N ILE A 163 -15.16 26.71 11.08
CA ILE A 163 -14.01 25.81 11.26
C ILE A 163 -14.28 24.47 10.56
N THR A 164 -15.45 23.87 10.79
CA THR A 164 -15.84 22.61 10.14
C THR A 164 -15.82 22.72 8.62
N GLY A 165 -16.31 23.83 8.06
CA GLY A 165 -16.24 24.11 6.62
C GLY A 165 -14.81 24.24 6.10
N ASP A 166 -13.95 24.97 6.79
CA ASP A 166 -12.56 25.21 6.38
C ASP A 166 -11.68 23.96 6.50
N VAL A 167 -11.88 23.17 7.56
CA VAL A 167 -11.23 21.86 7.73
C VAL A 167 -11.69 20.90 6.64
N SER A 168 -13.00 20.79 6.40
CA SER A 168 -13.55 19.89 5.37
C SER A 168 -13.02 20.22 3.99
N LYS A 169 -12.92 21.50 3.64
CA LYS A 169 -12.31 21.95 2.37
C LYS A 169 -10.84 21.57 2.27
N TYR A 170 -10.07 21.76 3.34
CA TYR A 170 -8.66 21.39 3.35
C TYR A 170 -8.45 19.88 3.23
N ILE A 171 -9.21 19.09 3.99
CA ILE A 171 -9.13 17.63 3.99
C ILE A 171 -9.48 17.07 2.61
N ASN A 172 -10.65 17.42 2.08
CA ASN A 172 -11.18 16.87 0.83
C ASN A 172 -10.43 17.41 -0.40
N GLY A 173 -9.89 18.62 -0.33
CA GLY A 173 -9.24 19.27 -1.48
C GLY A 173 -7.72 19.09 -1.55
N ASN A 174 -7.03 19.26 -0.42
CA ASN A 174 -5.58 19.31 -0.39
C ASN A 174 -4.97 18.03 0.20
N TYR A 175 -5.29 17.74 1.47
CA TYR A 175 -4.67 16.62 2.19
C TYR A 175 -4.91 15.28 1.50
N GLN A 176 -6.17 14.95 1.20
CA GLN A 176 -6.51 13.68 0.56
C GLN A 176 -5.84 13.55 -0.81
N ARG A 177 -5.80 14.63 -1.59
CA ARG A 177 -5.18 14.63 -2.92
C ARG A 177 -3.68 14.36 -2.85
N GLN A 178 -2.97 15.09 -2.00
CA GLN A 178 -1.52 14.90 -1.81
C GLN A 178 -1.19 13.49 -1.31
N LEU A 179 -1.98 12.97 -0.37
CA LEU A 179 -1.81 11.60 0.13
C LEU A 179 -1.97 10.57 -1.00
N LEU A 180 -3.00 10.70 -1.83
CA LEU A 180 -3.26 9.79 -2.94
C LEU A 180 -2.18 9.88 -4.03
N GLU A 181 -1.69 11.09 -4.34
CA GLU A 181 -0.58 11.29 -5.27
C GLU A 181 0.70 10.58 -4.78
N ASN A 182 0.99 10.67 -3.48
CA ASN A 182 2.13 9.98 -2.87
C ASN A 182 1.97 8.44 -2.89
N ILE A 183 0.77 7.93 -2.58
CA ILE A 183 0.47 6.50 -2.65
C ILE A 183 0.66 5.99 -4.10
N ASP A 184 0.16 6.74 -5.08
CA ASP A 184 0.28 6.41 -6.49
C ASP A 184 1.75 6.28 -6.93
N PHE A 185 2.60 7.19 -6.45
CA PHE A 185 4.04 7.13 -6.69
C PHE A 185 4.68 5.89 -6.05
N LYS A 186 4.34 5.56 -4.79
CA LYS A 186 4.87 4.38 -4.11
C LYS A 186 4.49 3.07 -4.82
N ILE A 187 3.24 2.96 -5.27
CA ILE A 187 2.78 1.80 -6.07
C ILE A 187 3.62 1.66 -7.34
N LEU A 188 3.80 2.75 -8.10
CA LEU A 188 4.57 2.74 -9.35
C LEU A 188 6.02 2.28 -9.14
N VAL A 189 6.67 2.77 -8.07
CA VAL A 189 8.05 2.39 -7.72
C VAL A 189 8.11 0.89 -7.38
N LYS A 190 7.19 0.39 -6.54
CA LYS A 190 7.20 -1.03 -6.14
C LYS A 190 6.88 -1.97 -7.29
N ASP A 191 6.01 -1.58 -8.23
CA ASP A 191 5.77 -2.35 -9.46
C ASP A 191 7.03 -2.47 -10.30
N THR A 192 7.78 -1.36 -10.44
CA THR A 192 9.06 -1.35 -11.17
C THR A 192 10.09 -2.26 -10.52
N ILE A 193 10.19 -2.23 -9.18
CA ILE A 193 11.06 -3.12 -8.42
C ILE A 193 10.65 -4.59 -8.62
N LEU A 194 9.35 -4.89 -8.61
CA LEU A 194 8.85 -6.25 -8.80
C LEU A 194 9.20 -6.80 -10.18
N ILE A 195 9.04 -6.01 -11.25
CA ILE A 195 9.42 -6.40 -12.62
C ILE A 195 10.91 -6.78 -12.66
N ASN A 196 11.78 -5.96 -12.06
CA ASN A 196 13.22 -6.23 -12.04
C ASN A 196 13.56 -7.47 -11.22
N SER A 197 12.89 -7.67 -10.09
CA SER A 197 13.08 -8.85 -9.24
C SER A 197 12.66 -10.13 -9.97
N PHE A 198 11.57 -10.09 -10.75
CA PHE A 198 11.15 -11.20 -11.62
C PHE A 198 12.20 -11.53 -12.68
N LYS A 199 12.79 -10.50 -13.28
CA LYS A 199 13.87 -10.68 -14.26
C LYS A 199 15.07 -11.39 -13.62
N GLU A 200 15.50 -10.94 -12.44
CA GLU A 200 16.61 -11.56 -11.70
C GLU A 200 16.31 -13.03 -11.33
N GLN A 201 15.11 -13.33 -10.83
CA GLN A 201 14.73 -14.72 -10.53
C GLN A 201 14.68 -15.60 -11.79
N SER A 202 14.28 -15.03 -12.92
CA SER A 202 14.28 -15.73 -14.21
C SER A 202 15.69 -16.03 -14.70
N GLU A 203 16.62 -15.07 -14.55
CA GLU A 203 18.04 -15.27 -14.87
C GLU A 203 18.66 -16.36 -13.98
N ARG A 204 18.36 -16.37 -12.68
CA ARG A 204 18.80 -17.42 -11.75
C ARG A 204 18.25 -18.80 -12.12
N TYR A 205 16.98 -18.86 -12.53
CA TYR A 205 16.35 -20.09 -13.00
C TYR A 205 17.06 -20.68 -14.22
N LEU A 206 17.31 -19.86 -15.24
CA LEU A 206 18.03 -20.27 -16.46
C LEU A 206 19.49 -20.64 -16.17
N PHE A 207 20.19 -19.84 -15.37
CA PHE A 207 21.57 -20.14 -14.98
C PHE A 207 21.67 -21.50 -14.28
N THR A 208 20.75 -21.79 -13.36
CA THR A 208 20.71 -23.08 -12.67
C THR A 208 20.40 -24.21 -13.66
N LEU A 209 19.46 -24.00 -14.59
CA LEU A 209 19.14 -24.95 -15.66
C LEU A 209 20.40 -25.34 -16.44
N GLU A 210 21.14 -24.35 -16.95
CA GLU A 210 22.33 -24.51 -17.78
C GLU A 210 23.51 -25.18 -17.04
N ASN A 211 23.65 -24.94 -15.73
CA ASN A 211 24.83 -25.39 -14.97
C ASN A 211 24.58 -26.62 -14.10
N SER A 212 23.34 -27.06 -13.96
CA SER A 212 22.98 -28.18 -13.09
C SER A 212 23.36 -29.56 -13.65
N ARG A 213 23.70 -29.66 -14.94
CA ARG A 213 23.86 -30.93 -15.69
C ARG A 213 22.67 -31.90 -15.58
N ILE A 214 21.54 -31.45 -15.02
CA ILE A 214 20.30 -32.24 -14.82
C ILE A 214 19.74 -32.70 -16.18
N PHE A 215 20.09 -32.01 -17.27
CA PHE A 215 19.66 -32.26 -18.63
C PHE A 215 20.74 -32.94 -19.50
N ASP A 216 21.93 -33.19 -18.94
CA ASP A 216 23.03 -33.88 -19.63
C ASP A 216 23.03 -35.39 -19.36
N ILE A 217 22.07 -35.88 -18.57
CA ILE A 217 21.89 -37.29 -18.24
C ILE A 217 20.97 -37.90 -19.30
N GLU A 218 21.54 -38.41 -20.39
CA GLU A 218 20.88 -39.34 -21.32
C GLU A 218 20.75 -40.75 -20.70
#